data_AF-W1V6Q7-F1
#
_entry.id   AF-W1V6Q7-F1
#
_cell.length_a   1.000
_cell.length_b   1.000
_cell.length_c   1.000
_cell.angle_alpha   90.00
_cell.angle_beta   90.00
_cell.angle_gamma   90.00
#
_symmetry.space_group_name_H-M   'P 1'
#
loop_
_entity.id
_entity.type
_entity.pdbx_description
1 polymer ?
#
loop_
_entity_poly.entity_id
_entity_poly.type
_entity_poly.pdbx_seq_one_letter_code
_entity_poly.pdbx_strand_id
1 'polypeptide(L)'
;YEAAKGAFVVFGLSFVILSVLVRYIGTRWIDKLFPPAAMGAIVAIIGLELAPVAMSMSGLIGNQDLGMSHSQAVIISMFSLVVTLLGTVVFRGFLAVIPVLIGVVSGYVLSAVMGVVDFSGVEAAPWLSLPQFYGMPVFDINAIIMIMPALFVVFAEHVG
;
A
#
# COMPACT_ATOMS: atom_id res chain seq x y z
N TYR A 1 7.81 -3.13 17.85
CA TYR A 1 8.27 -2.27 16.74
C TYR A 1 9.79 -2.30 16.52
N GLU A 2 10.64 -2.18 17.55
CA GLU A 2 12.10 -2.13 17.35
C GLU A 2 12.70 -3.42 16.74
N ALA A 3 12.23 -4.59 17.19
CA ALA A 3 12.60 -5.88 16.60
C ALA A 3 12.22 -6.02 15.11
N ALA A 4 11.04 -5.51 14.73
CA ALA A 4 10.59 -5.52 13.34
C ALA A 4 11.48 -4.64 12.45
N LYS A 5 11.98 -3.51 12.96
CA LYS A 5 12.95 -2.68 12.21
C LYS A 5 14.26 -3.41 11.96
N GLY A 6 14.79 -4.12 12.96
CA GLY A 6 15.98 -4.97 12.77
C GLY A 6 15.77 -6.01 11.68
N ALA A 7 14.59 -6.64 11.65
CA ALA A 7 14.19 -7.54 10.58
C ALA A 7 14.08 -6.85 9.21
N PHE A 8 13.52 -5.64 9.12
CA PHE A 8 13.46 -4.87 7.86
C PHE A 8 14.85 -4.50 7.33
N VAL A 9 15.81 -4.21 8.20
CA VAL A 9 17.20 -3.97 7.79
C VAL A 9 17.80 -5.24 7.17
N VAL A 10 17.62 -6.40 7.81
CA VAL A 10 18.09 -7.69 7.29
C VAL A 10 17.37 -8.06 5.99
N PHE A 11 16.07 -7.77 5.88
CA PHE A 11 15.28 -7.96 4.68
C PHE A 11 15.85 -7.15 3.50
N GLY A 12 16.15 -5.86 3.71
CA GLY A 12 16.77 -5.01 2.70
C GLY A 12 18.17 -5.49 2.30
N LEU A 13 19.00 -5.90 3.26
CA LEU A 13 20.31 -6.48 2.99
C LEU A 13 20.21 -7.77 2.16
N SER A 14 19.21 -8.61 2.46
CA SER A 14 18.95 -9.84 1.71
C SER A 14 18.58 -9.53 0.25
N PHE A 15 17.81 -8.47 0.00
CA PHE A 15 17.53 -7.97 -1.35
C PHE A 15 18.79 -7.50 -2.08
N VAL A 16 19.71 -6.81 -1.41
CA VAL A 16 20.99 -6.39 -1.99
C VAL A 16 21.81 -7.61 -2.39
N ILE A 17 21.91 -8.61 -1.51
CA ILE A 17 22.61 -9.87 -1.80
C ILE A 17 21.97 -10.58 -3.00
N LEU A 18 20.64 -10.66 -3.04
CA LEU A 18 19.91 -11.28 -4.13
C LEU A 18 20.13 -10.54 -5.46
N SER A 19 20.11 -9.20 -5.45
CA SER A 19 20.40 -8.37 -6.63
C SER A 19 21.81 -8.63 -7.16
N VAL A 20 22.80 -8.70 -6.27
CA VAL A 20 24.19 -9.04 -6.64
C VAL A 20 24.26 -10.47 -7.22
N LEU A 21 23.55 -11.44 -6.64
CA LEU A 21 23.48 -12.81 -7.12
C LEU A 21 22.89 -12.89 -8.54
N VAL A 22 21.77 -12.20 -8.76
CA VAL A 22 21.10 -12.10 -10.08
C VAL A 22 22.04 -11.48 -11.11
N ARG A 23 22.83 -10.46 -10.73
CA ARG A 23 23.81 -9.84 -11.62
C ARG A 23 24.88 -10.82 -12.12
N TYR A 24 25.33 -11.76 -11.29
CA TYR A 24 26.36 -12.73 -11.66
C TYR A 24 25.81 -14.00 -12.33
N ILE A 25 24.68 -14.54 -11.84
CA ILE A 25 24.11 -15.82 -12.30
C ILE A 25 23.16 -15.61 -13.50
N GLY A 26 22.67 -14.38 -13.71
CA GLY A 26 21.63 -14.07 -14.68
C GLY A 26 20.23 -14.42 -14.18
N THR A 27 19.19 -14.23 -15.01
CA THR A 27 17.78 -14.35 -14.63
C THR A 27 17.12 -15.69 -14.98
N ARG A 28 17.78 -16.56 -15.77
CA ARG A 28 17.18 -17.80 -16.30
C ARG A 28 16.70 -18.80 -15.25
N TRP A 29 17.26 -18.75 -14.04
CA TRP A 29 16.82 -19.61 -12.93
C TRP A 29 15.53 -19.09 -12.30
N ILE A 30 15.28 -17.78 -12.37
CA ILE A 30 14.08 -17.13 -11.84
C ILE A 30 12.86 -17.61 -12.63
N ASP A 31 12.95 -17.64 -13.96
CA ASP A 31 11.85 -18.13 -14.82
C ASP A 31 11.50 -19.61 -14.57
N LYS A 32 12.45 -20.40 -14.04
CA LYS A 32 12.21 -21.79 -13.63
C LYS A 32 11.55 -21.91 -12.26
N LEU A 33 11.91 -21.04 -11.32
CA LEU A 33 11.32 -21.03 -9.97
C LEU A 33 9.95 -20.35 -9.95
N PHE A 34 9.80 -19.27 -10.72
CA PHE A 34 8.62 -18.43 -10.82
C PHE A 34 8.24 -18.27 -12.30
N PRO A 35 7.66 -19.30 -12.93
CA PRO A 35 7.17 -19.17 -14.29
C PRO A 35 6.10 -18.06 -14.39
N PRO A 36 5.84 -17.47 -15.57
CA PRO A 36 4.89 -16.36 -15.72
C PRO A 36 3.50 -16.62 -15.15
N ALA A 37 3.02 -17.88 -15.23
CA ALA A 37 1.75 -18.28 -14.62
C ALA A 37 1.77 -18.17 -13.08
N ALA A 38 2.90 -18.46 -12.43
CA ALA A 38 3.05 -18.33 -10.98
C ALA A 38 3.22 -16.86 -10.57
N MET A 39 4.00 -16.07 -11.31
CA MET A 39 4.18 -14.63 -11.03
C MET A 39 2.84 -13.88 -11.10
N GLY A 40 2.04 -14.10 -12.16
CA GLY A 40 0.71 -13.50 -12.27
C GLY A 40 -0.23 -13.93 -11.14
N ALA A 41 -0.17 -15.21 -10.71
CA ALA A 41 -0.97 -15.69 -9.58
C ALA A 41 -0.55 -15.04 -8.25
N ILE A 42 0.75 -14.87 -7.99
CA ILE A 42 1.26 -14.19 -6.79
C ILE A 42 0.79 -12.74 -6.75
N VAL A 43 0.97 -11.98 -7.84
CA VAL A 43 0.53 -10.57 -7.94
C VAL A 43 -0.99 -10.45 -7.74
N ALA A 44 -1.78 -11.35 -8.32
CA ALA A 44 -3.23 -11.37 -8.11
C ALA A 44 -3.62 -11.67 -6.65
N ILE A 45 -2.93 -12.61 -5.99
CA ILE A 45 -3.19 -12.95 -4.58
C ILE A 45 -2.84 -11.80 -3.66
N ILE A 46 -1.73 -11.08 -3.88
CA ILE A 46 -1.36 -9.89 -3.10
C ILE A 46 -2.50 -8.85 -3.16
N GLY A 47 -3.03 -8.58 -4.36
CA GLY A 47 -4.16 -7.66 -4.52
C GLY A 47 -5.44 -8.16 -3.83
N LEU A 48 -5.75 -9.45 -3.94
CA LEU A 48 -6.93 -10.06 -3.31
C LEU A 48 -6.81 -10.14 -1.78
N GLU A 49 -5.61 -10.31 -1.24
CA GLU A 49 -5.34 -10.31 0.21
C GLU A 49 -5.62 -8.93 0.83
N LEU A 50 -5.32 -7.85 0.09
CA LEU A 50 -5.58 -6.48 0.52
C LEU A 50 -7.03 -6.02 0.29
N ALA A 51 -7.80 -6.73 -0.54
CA ALA A 51 -9.17 -6.35 -0.87
C ALA A 51 -10.13 -6.26 0.33
N PRO A 52 -10.13 -7.20 1.30
CA PRO A 52 -10.96 -7.09 2.51
C PRO A 52 -10.62 -5.85 3.35
N VAL A 53 -9.34 -5.49 3.43
CA VAL A 53 -8.89 -4.29 4.16
C VAL A 53 -9.44 -3.04 3.48
N ALA A 54 -9.30 -2.93 2.16
CA ALA A 54 -9.86 -1.83 1.39
C ALA A 54 -11.39 -1.74 1.54
N MET A 55 -12.10 -2.87 1.46
CA MET A 55 -13.55 -2.92 1.66
C MET A 55 -13.95 -2.50 3.07
N SER A 56 -13.16 -2.86 4.08
CA SER A 56 -13.43 -2.44 5.45
C SER A 56 -13.20 -0.94 5.69
N MET A 57 -12.16 -0.37 5.10
CA MET A 57 -11.89 1.07 5.17
C MET A 57 -12.87 1.90 4.34
N SER A 58 -13.48 1.30 3.32
CA SER A 58 -14.52 1.94 2.49
C SER A 58 -15.90 1.97 3.16
N GLY A 59 -16.07 1.27 4.29
CA GLY A 59 -17.35 1.09 4.94
C GLY A 59 -18.24 0.02 4.31
N LEU A 60 -17.80 -0.71 3.29
CA LEU A 60 -18.63 -1.74 2.63
C LEU A 60 -18.78 -3.03 3.46
N ILE A 61 -17.77 -3.38 4.26
CA ILE A 61 -17.75 -4.59 5.08
C ILE A 61 -17.22 -4.27 6.48
N GLY A 62 -17.84 -4.85 7.50
CA GLY A 62 -17.39 -4.72 8.88
C GLY A 62 -17.80 -3.39 9.53
N ASN A 63 -17.68 -3.36 10.86
CA ASN A 63 -18.02 -2.19 11.68
C ASN A 63 -16.74 -1.60 12.27
N GLN A 64 -15.89 -1.00 11.43
CA GLN A 64 -14.77 -0.20 11.91
C GLN A 64 -15.26 1.20 12.31
N ASP A 65 -14.71 1.73 13.39
CA ASP A 65 -14.90 3.12 13.77
C ASP A 65 -14.09 4.02 12.82
N LEU A 66 -14.76 4.51 11.77
CA LEU A 66 -14.18 5.40 10.77
C LEU A 66 -14.30 6.88 11.17
N GLY A 67 -14.76 7.18 12.39
CA GLY A 67 -15.04 8.55 12.84
C GLY A 67 -16.23 9.21 12.13
N MET A 68 -17.05 8.42 11.43
CA MET A 68 -18.22 8.88 10.66
C MET A 68 -19.28 7.79 10.61
N SER A 69 -20.51 8.15 10.20
CA SER A 69 -21.57 7.16 10.01
C SER A 69 -21.23 6.19 8.88
N HIS A 70 -21.63 4.93 9.02
CA HIS A 70 -21.45 3.89 7.99
C HIS A 70 -22.00 4.34 6.63
N SER A 71 -23.16 5.01 6.61
CA SER A 71 -23.75 5.53 5.37
C SER A 71 -22.87 6.59 4.70
N GLN A 72 -22.25 7.48 5.49
CA GLN A 72 -21.34 8.51 4.97
C GLN A 72 -20.08 7.88 4.39
N ALA A 73 -19.47 6.90 5.09
CA ALA A 73 -18.29 6.20 4.63
C ALA A 73 -18.52 5.52 3.27
N VAL A 74 -19.64 4.81 3.12
CA VAL A 74 -20.01 4.14 1.86
C VAL A 74 -20.26 5.16 0.74
N ILE A 75 -20.95 6.27 1.03
CA ILE A 75 -21.21 7.29 0.00
C ILE A 75 -19.89 7.92 -0.49
N ILE A 76 -18.99 8.29 0.43
CA ILE A 76 -17.71 8.92 0.09
C ILE A 76 -16.82 7.96 -0.70
N SER A 77 -16.70 6.71 -0.26
CA SER A 77 -15.86 5.71 -0.91
C SER A 77 -16.37 5.35 -2.30
N MET A 78 -17.68 5.14 -2.45
CA MET A 78 -18.31 4.87 -3.74
C MET A 78 -18.23 6.07 -4.68
N PHE A 79 -18.39 7.29 -4.17
CA PHE A 79 -18.21 8.50 -4.97
C PHE A 79 -16.77 8.61 -5.49
N SER A 80 -15.77 8.45 -4.63
CA SER A 80 -14.35 8.46 -5.03
C SER A 80 -14.04 7.39 -6.08
N LEU A 81 -14.58 6.17 -5.90
CA LEU A 81 -14.45 5.08 -6.85
C LEU A 81 -15.08 5.42 -8.21
N VAL A 82 -16.32 5.92 -8.21
CA VAL A 82 -17.05 6.30 -9.43
C VAL A 82 -16.32 7.42 -10.17
N VAL A 83 -15.84 8.46 -9.47
CA VAL A 83 -15.06 9.53 -10.09
C VAL A 83 -13.76 8.98 -10.69
N THR A 84 -13.07 8.07 -10.00
CA THR A 84 -11.87 7.43 -10.52
C THR A 84 -12.16 6.63 -11.80
N LEU A 85 -13.21 5.80 -11.80
CA LEU A 85 -13.61 4.97 -12.94
C LEU A 85 -14.12 5.79 -14.12
N LEU A 86 -14.88 6.85 -13.86
CA LEU A 86 -15.29 7.77 -14.93
C LEU A 86 -14.08 8.54 -15.47
N GLY A 87 -13.15 8.94 -14.59
CA GLY A 87 -11.93 9.63 -14.98
C GLY A 87 -11.02 8.79 -15.89
N THR A 88 -10.90 7.48 -15.64
CA THR A 88 -10.11 6.58 -16.50
C THR A 88 -10.71 6.43 -17.90
N VAL A 89 -12.03 6.59 -18.05
CA VAL A 89 -12.74 6.37 -19.33
C VAL A 89 -12.98 7.68 -20.10
N VAL A 90 -13.30 8.77 -19.40
CA VAL A 90 -13.79 10.03 -19.99
C VAL A 90 -12.68 11.06 -20.20
N PHE A 91 -11.68 11.12 -19.31
CA PHE A 91 -10.65 12.14 -19.40
C PHE A 91 -9.72 11.92 -20.59
N ARG A 92 -9.18 13.01 -21.13
CA ARG A 92 -8.25 13.02 -22.26
C ARG A 92 -7.04 13.87 -21.95
N GLY A 93 -5.94 13.59 -22.65
CA GLY A 93 -4.68 14.29 -22.45
C GLY A 93 -4.11 14.02 -21.05
N PHE A 94 -3.61 15.07 -20.39
CA PHE A 94 -2.97 14.97 -19.07
C PHE A 94 -3.89 14.37 -17.99
N LEU A 95 -5.19 14.68 -18.02
CA LEU A 95 -6.15 14.22 -17.00
C LEU A 95 -6.37 12.70 -17.04
N ALA A 96 -6.09 12.03 -18.17
CA ALA A 96 -6.17 10.58 -18.28
C ALA A 96 -4.99 9.86 -17.58
N VAL A 97 -3.91 10.58 -17.26
CA VAL A 97 -2.71 10.03 -16.59
C VAL A 97 -2.91 9.94 -15.07
N ILE A 98 -3.73 10.83 -14.50
CA ILE A 98 -3.90 10.98 -13.04
C ILE A 98 -5.35 10.77 -12.53
N PRO A 99 -6.16 9.84 -13.07
CA PRO A 99 -7.56 9.71 -12.69
C PRO A 99 -7.76 9.30 -11.22
N VAL A 100 -6.83 8.50 -10.66
CA VAL A 100 -6.84 8.12 -9.24
C VAL A 100 -6.69 9.35 -8.34
N LEU A 101 -5.80 10.28 -8.68
CA LEU A 101 -5.62 11.51 -7.91
C LEU A 101 -6.90 12.36 -7.92
N ILE A 102 -7.55 12.47 -9.08
CA ILE A 102 -8.81 13.23 -9.22
C ILE A 102 -9.92 12.60 -8.38
N GLY A 103 -10.02 11.26 -8.36
CA GLY A 103 -10.94 10.53 -7.50
C GLY A 103 -10.72 10.82 -6.01
N VAL A 104 -9.47 10.70 -5.54
CA VAL A 104 -9.11 10.99 -4.15
C VAL A 104 -9.43 12.44 -3.76
N VAL A 105 -9.06 13.41 -4.59
CA VAL A 105 -9.36 14.83 -4.33
C VAL A 105 -10.86 15.09 -4.30
N SER A 106 -11.61 14.52 -5.23
CA SER A 106 -13.07 14.68 -5.28
C SER A 106 -13.74 14.04 -4.05
N GLY A 107 -13.28 12.85 -3.64
CA GLY A 107 -13.72 12.19 -2.42
C GLY A 107 -13.44 13.04 -1.18
N TYR A 108 -12.25 13.63 -1.06
CA TYR A 108 -11.91 14.54 0.03
C TYR A 108 -12.81 15.78 0.06
N VAL A 109 -13.08 16.40 -1.09
CA VAL A 109 -14.01 17.54 -1.19
C VAL A 109 -15.41 17.14 -0.71
N LEU A 110 -15.91 15.97 -1.09
CA LEU A 110 -17.19 15.48 -0.61
C LEU A 110 -17.19 15.24 0.90
N SER A 111 -16.13 14.65 1.44
CA SER A 111 -15.95 14.47 2.90
C SER A 111 -15.99 15.81 3.64
N ALA A 112 -15.34 16.84 3.10
CA ALA A 112 -15.36 18.18 3.69
C ALA A 112 -16.77 18.79 3.68
N VAL A 113 -17.51 18.64 2.57
CA VAL A 113 -18.90 19.11 2.46
C VAL A 113 -19.84 18.35 3.41
N MET A 114 -19.60 17.06 3.63
CA MET A 114 -20.35 16.24 4.58
C MET A 114 -19.98 16.50 6.05
N GLY A 115 -18.99 17.35 6.33
CA GLY A 115 -18.59 17.72 7.69
C GLY A 115 -17.90 16.60 8.46
N VAL A 116 -17.35 15.58 7.78
CA VAL A 116 -16.65 14.46 8.42
C VAL A 116 -15.14 14.67 8.52
N VAL A 117 -14.63 15.82 8.05
CA VAL A 117 -13.20 16.14 8.09
C VAL A 117 -12.86 16.90 9.36
N ASP A 118 -11.95 16.34 10.17
CA ASP A 118 -11.39 17.01 11.34
C ASP A 118 -10.10 17.75 10.96
N PHE A 119 -10.11 19.09 11.12
CA PHE A 119 -8.97 19.95 10.85
C PHE A 119 -8.08 20.22 12.07
N SER A 120 -8.46 19.72 13.26
CA SER A 120 -7.73 19.97 14.52
C SER A 120 -6.25 19.57 14.42
N GLY A 121 -5.94 18.48 13.70
CA GLY A 121 -4.57 18.03 13.48
C GLY A 121 -3.75 18.97 12.59
N VAL A 122 -4.39 19.66 11.65
CA VAL A 122 -3.73 20.65 10.78
C VAL A 122 -3.45 21.94 11.56
N GLU A 123 -4.39 22.36 12.40
CA GLU A 123 -4.24 23.54 13.25
C GLU A 123 -3.16 23.35 14.33
N ALA A 124 -3.05 22.14 14.89
CA ALA A 124 -2.06 21.81 15.91
C ALA A 124 -0.66 21.49 15.34
N ALA A 125 -0.52 21.36 14.02
CA ALA A 125 0.73 20.95 13.40
C ALA A 125 1.77 22.09 13.39
N PRO A 126 3.02 21.83 13.83
CA PRO A 126 4.09 22.80 13.67
C PRO A 126 4.47 22.95 12.19
N TRP A 127 4.79 24.19 11.77
CA TRP A 127 5.24 24.50 10.39
C TRP A 127 6.47 23.70 9.95
N LEU A 128 7.35 23.36 10.89
CA LEU A 128 8.48 22.47 10.68
C LEU A 128 8.56 21.49 11.84
N SER A 129 8.38 20.20 11.54
CA SER A 129 8.68 19.11 12.45
C SER A 129 9.73 18.20 11.83
N LEU A 130 10.65 17.72 12.66
CA LEU A 130 11.50 16.61 12.26
C LEU A 130 10.67 15.32 12.31
N PRO A 131 10.85 14.39 11.35
CA PRO A 131 10.23 13.08 11.41
C PRO A 131 10.54 12.41 12.75
N GLN A 132 9.57 11.68 13.30
CA GLN A 132 9.77 10.92 14.52
C GLN A 132 10.80 9.82 14.27
N PHE A 133 11.99 9.94 14.86
CA PHE A 133 12.98 8.88 14.84
C PHE A 133 12.57 7.81 15.84
N TYR A 134 11.86 6.80 15.36
CA TYR A 134 11.63 5.60 16.13
C TYR A 134 13.00 4.97 16.43
N GLY A 135 13.38 4.81 17.70
CA GLY A 135 14.71 4.40 18.19
C GLY A 135 15.44 3.26 17.45
N MET A 136 16.71 3.03 17.82
CA MET A 136 17.64 2.15 17.10
C MET A 136 17.08 0.72 16.90
N PRO A 137 17.30 0.08 15.73
CA PRO A 137 16.80 -1.27 15.49
C PRO A 137 17.41 -2.28 16.47
N VAL A 138 16.57 -3.18 16.96
CA VAL A 138 17.01 -4.33 17.77
C VAL A 138 16.98 -5.56 16.87
N PHE A 139 18.10 -6.28 16.80
CA PHE A 139 18.20 -7.49 15.99
C PHE A 139 17.74 -8.70 16.79
N ASP A 140 16.47 -9.05 16.61
CA ASP A 140 15.88 -10.27 17.15
C ASP A 140 15.75 -11.32 16.03
N ILE A 141 16.34 -12.50 16.26
CA ILE A 141 16.37 -13.59 15.27
C ILE A 141 14.97 -14.11 14.97
N ASN A 142 14.08 -14.16 15.98
CA ASN A 142 12.71 -14.64 15.76
C ASN A 142 11.93 -13.67 14.87
N ALA A 143 12.08 -12.36 15.09
CA ALA A 143 11.50 -11.32 14.25
C ALA A 143 12.01 -11.39 12.81
N ILE A 144 13.31 -11.62 12.62
CA ILE A 144 13.91 -11.81 11.30
C ILE A 144 13.25 -13.00 10.59
N ILE A 145 13.28 -14.18 11.21
CA ILE A 145 12.74 -15.41 10.60
C ILE A 145 11.26 -15.27 10.25
N MET A 146 10.47 -14.57 11.06
CA MET A 146 9.04 -14.34 10.78
C MET A 146 8.81 -13.43 9.55
N ILE A 147 9.68 -12.44 9.30
CA ILE A 147 9.53 -11.48 8.20
C ILE A 147 10.18 -11.99 6.89
N MET A 148 11.23 -12.80 6.99
CA MET A 148 11.99 -13.31 5.83
C MET A 148 11.14 -13.96 4.73
N PRO A 149 10.06 -14.74 5.00
CA PRO A 149 9.23 -15.32 3.96
C PRO A 149 8.59 -14.29 3.01
N ALA A 150 8.30 -13.08 3.50
CA ALA A 150 7.76 -11.99 2.66
C ALA A 150 8.74 -11.55 1.57
N LEU A 151 10.04 -11.88 1.70
CA LEU A 151 11.07 -11.54 0.71
C LEU A 151 10.80 -12.23 -0.63
N PHE A 152 10.32 -13.47 -0.59
CA PHE A 152 9.97 -14.20 -1.82
C PHE A 152 8.77 -13.58 -2.53
N VAL A 153 7.80 -13.06 -1.77
CA VAL A 153 6.62 -12.39 -2.32
C VAL A 153 7.02 -11.09 -3.02
N VAL A 154 7.78 -10.22 -2.33
CA VAL A 154 8.26 -8.95 -2.90
C VAL A 154 9.22 -9.18 -4.07
N PHE A 155 10.03 -10.25 -4.02
CA PHE A 155 10.91 -10.59 -5.12
C PHE A 155 10.14 -11.04 -6.35
N ALA A 156 9.11 -11.90 -6.19
CA ALA A 156 8.25 -12.31 -7.29
C ALA A 156 7.47 -11.13 -7.89
N GLU A 157 6.99 -10.21 -7.06
CA GLU A 157 6.32 -8.97 -7.50
C GLU A 157 7.27 -8.04 -8.28
N HIS A 158 8.52 -7.88 -7.86
CA HIS A 158 9.47 -7.01 -8.54
C HIS A 158 9.94 -7.59 -9.90
N VAL A 159 9.92 -8.92 -10.06
CA VAL A 159 10.32 -9.58 -11.31
C VAL A 159 9.17 -9.64 -12.32
N GLY A 160 7.94 -9.85 -11.84
CA GLY A 160 6.72 -9.93 -12.66
C GLY A 160 6.32 -8.58 -13.26
#